data_AF-A0A2H6MUS8-F1
#
_entry.id   AF-A0A2H6MUS8-F1
#
_cell.length_a   1.000
_cell.length_b   1.000
_cell.length_c   1.000
_cell.angle_alpha   90.00
_cell.angle_beta   90.00
_cell.angle_gamma   90.00
#
_symmetry.space_group_name_H-M   'P 1'
#
loop_
_entity.id
_entity.type
_entity.pdbx_description
1 polymer ?
#
loop_
_entity_poly.entity_id
_entity_poly.type
_entity_poly.pdbx_seq_one_letter_code
_entity_poly.pdbx_strand_id
1 'polypeptide(L)'
;MGQKVLIPVKQFPKFNFVGKLLGPRGNSLKRLQEETLTKMSILGKGSMRDKAKEEELRKSGEAKYFHLNDDLHVLIEVFAPPAEAYARMGHALEEIKKFLIPDYNDEIRQAQLQE
;
A
#
# COMPACT_ATOMS: atom_id res chain seq x y z
N MET A 1 11.49 10.25 -6.62
CA MET A 1 10.22 10.92 -6.22
C MET A 1 9.48 9.99 -5.27
N GLY A 2 8.83 10.53 -4.23
CA GLY A 2 8.05 9.73 -3.27
C GLY A 2 6.69 10.37 -3.02
N GLN A 3 5.61 9.58 -3.00
CA GLN A 3 4.25 10.04 -2.74
C GLN A 3 3.57 9.13 -1.72
N LYS A 4 2.99 9.73 -0.67
CA LYS A 4 2.14 9.03 0.29
C LYS A 4 0.70 9.02 -0.21
N VAL A 5 0.05 7.86 -0.17
CA VAL A 5 -1.36 7.65 -0.52
C VAL A 5 -2.09 7.09 0.70
N LEU A 6 -3.02 7.87 1.26
CA LEU A 6 -3.78 7.46 2.44
C LEU A 6 -4.75 6.33 2.10
N ILE A 7 -4.83 5.32 2.98
CA ILE A 7 -5.80 4.23 2.84
C ILE A 7 -7.08 4.62 3.60
N PRO A 8 -8.28 4.53 2.99
CA PRO A 8 -9.53 5.03 3.56
C PRO A 8 -10.13 4.11 4.66
N VAL A 9 -9.30 3.70 5.62
CA VAL A 9 -9.73 2.85 6.78
C VAL A 9 -10.71 3.56 7.70
N LYS A 10 -10.68 4.90 7.75
CA LYS A 10 -11.63 5.69 8.55
C LYS A 10 -13.03 5.65 7.94
N GLN A 11 -13.13 5.66 6.61
CA GLN A 11 -14.41 5.54 5.89
C GLN A 11 -14.91 4.09 5.85
N PHE A 12 -14.00 3.12 5.72
CA PHE A 12 -14.34 1.70 5.58
C PHE A 12 -13.61 0.83 6.63
N PRO A 13 -13.94 0.94 7.93
CA PRO A 13 -13.20 0.29 9.01
C PRO A 13 -13.31 -1.24 9.03
N LYS A 14 -14.32 -1.80 8.35
CA LYS A 14 -14.55 -3.25 8.26
C LYS A 14 -13.83 -3.89 7.06
N PHE A 15 -13.23 -3.10 6.17
CA PHE A 15 -12.60 -3.59 4.95
C PHE A 15 -11.09 -3.80 5.14
N ASN A 16 -10.58 -4.94 4.69
CA ASN A 16 -9.16 -5.26 4.80
C ASN A 16 -8.38 -4.80 3.56
N PHE A 17 -8.05 -3.51 3.51
CA PHE A 17 -7.26 -2.93 2.40
C PHE A 17 -5.86 -3.53 2.29
N VAL A 18 -5.18 -3.78 3.42
CA VAL A 18 -3.83 -4.37 3.42
C VAL A 18 -3.85 -5.75 2.78
N GLY A 19 -4.84 -6.58 3.13
CA GLY A 19 -5.04 -7.88 2.52
C GLY A 19 -5.32 -7.80 1.01
N LYS A 20 -6.18 -6.87 0.59
CA LYS A 20 -6.48 -6.66 -0.84
C LYS A 20 -5.27 -6.19 -1.65
N LEU A 21 -4.49 -5.25 -1.10
CA LEU A 21 -3.26 -4.73 -1.73
C LEU A 21 -2.20 -5.81 -1.88
N LEU A 22 -1.92 -6.57 -0.81
CA LEU A 22 -0.94 -7.63 -0.85
C LEU A 22 -1.40 -8.79 -1.75
N GLY A 23 -2.68 -9.15 -1.67
CA GLY A 23 -3.21 -10.35 -2.31
C GLY A 23 -2.59 -11.63 -1.76
N PRO A 24 -2.91 -12.79 -2.36
CA PRO A 24 -2.35 -14.08 -1.97
C PRO A 24 -0.82 -14.05 -2.04
N ARG A 25 -0.16 -14.43 -0.94
CA ARG A 25 1.31 -14.46 -0.80
C ARG A 25 2.02 -13.12 -1.04
N GLY A 26 1.31 -11.99 -1.10
CA GLY A 26 1.91 -10.68 -1.42
C GLY A 26 2.12 -10.43 -2.91
N ASN A 27 1.60 -11.29 -3.79
CA ASN A 27 1.87 -11.22 -5.23
C ASN A 27 1.21 -10.02 -5.92
N SER A 28 0.05 -9.56 -5.45
CA SER A 28 -0.66 -8.45 -6.10
C SER A 28 0.13 -7.14 -5.99
N LEU A 29 0.62 -6.80 -4.80
CA LEU A 29 1.45 -5.61 -4.63
C LEU A 29 2.79 -5.74 -5.37
N LYS A 30 3.34 -6.96 -5.45
CA LYS A 30 4.58 -7.21 -6.20
C LYS A 30 4.39 -6.97 -7.69
N ARG A 31 3.32 -7.49 -8.29
CA ARG A 31 2.99 -7.26 -9.71
C ARG A 31 2.72 -5.80 -10.00
N LEU A 32 1.94 -5.14 -9.14
CA LEU A 32 1.67 -3.71 -9.28
C LEU A 32 2.96 -2.88 -9.29
N GLN A 33 3.95 -3.24 -8.47
CA GLN A 33 5.28 -2.61 -8.49
C GLN A 33 6.05 -2.88 -9.79
N GLU A 34 6.04 -4.12 -10.27
CA GLU A 34 6.71 -4.54 -11.51
C GLU A 34 6.08 -3.87 -12.75
N GLU A 35 4.76 -3.81 -12.84
CA GLU A 35 4.01 -3.20 -13.95
C GLU A 35 4.17 -1.68 -14.01
N THR A 36 4.20 -1.03 -12.85
CA THR A 36 4.30 0.43 -12.78
C THR A 36 5.75 0.92 -12.71
N LEU A 37 6.71 0.00 -12.60
CA LEU A 37 8.13 0.28 -12.38
C LEU A 37 8.36 1.20 -11.18
N THR A 38 7.62 0.94 -10.09
CA THR A 38 7.67 1.69 -8.84
C THR A 38 7.96 0.77 -7.66
N LYS A 39 8.37 1.34 -6.54
CA LYS A 39 8.50 0.64 -5.27
C LYS A 39 7.37 1.09 -4.35
N MET A 40 6.63 0.16 -3.78
CA MET A 40 5.48 0.43 -2.93
C MET A 40 5.68 -0.19 -1.56
N SER A 41 5.44 0.57 -0.50
CA SER A 41 5.53 0.12 0.88
C SER A 41 4.26 0.48 1.65
N ILE A 42 3.64 -0.51 2.29
CA ILE A 42 2.49 -0.27 3.19
C ILE A 42 3.05 0.11 4.56
N LEU A 43 2.80 1.36 4.96
CA LEU A 43 3.34 1.99 6.16
C LEU A 43 2.19 2.63 6.97
N GLY A 44 2.51 3.23 8.11
CA GLY A 44 1.49 3.77 9.01
C GLY A 44 1.00 2.78 10.06
N LYS A 45 0.14 3.27 10.94
CA LYS A 45 -0.51 2.50 11.99
C LYS A 45 -1.42 1.40 11.42
N GLY A 46 -1.28 0.18 11.91
CA GLY A 46 -1.99 -1.00 11.45
C GLY A 46 -1.42 -1.63 10.17
N SER A 47 -0.23 -1.21 9.73
CA SER A 47 0.44 -1.85 8.59
C SER A 47 1.05 -3.21 8.97
N MET A 48 1.32 -3.43 10.27
CA MET A 48 1.84 -4.69 10.77
C MET A 48 0.70 -5.63 11.18
N ARG A 49 0.88 -6.93 10.88
CA ARG A 49 -0.07 -7.98 11.28
C ARG A 49 -0.17 -8.12 12.81
N ASP A 50 0.96 -7.96 13.49
CA ASP A 50 1.04 -8.03 14.94
C ASP A 50 1.00 -6.63 15.55
N LYS A 51 -0.14 -6.31 16.17
CA LYS A 51 -0.39 -5.01 16.79
C LYS A 51 0.44 -4.78 18.06
N ALA A 52 0.76 -5.84 18.80
CA ALA A 52 1.56 -5.72 20.02
C ALA A 52 3.00 -5.36 19.65
N LYS A 53 3.55 -6.05 18.64
CA LYS A 53 4.86 -5.75 18.08
C LYS A 53 4.90 -4.36 17.44
N GLU A 54 3.84 -3.96 16.73
CA GLU A 54 3.75 -2.60 16.16
C GLU A 54 3.89 -1.53 17.24
N GLU A 55 3.17 -1.68 18.35
CA GLU A 55 3.22 -0.70 19.45
C GLU A 55 4.58 -0.67 20.16
N GLU A 56 5.24 -1.82 20.29
CA GLU A 56 6.61 -1.91 20.80
C GLU A 56 7.61 -1.15 19.91
N LEU A 57 7.58 -1.41 18.59
CA LEU A 57 8.47 -0.77 17.63
C LEU A 57 8.17 0.72 17.46
N ARG A 58 6.91 1.12 17.61
CA ARG A 58 6.53 2.54 17.64
C ARG A 58 7.13 3.25 18.85
N LYS A 59 7.17 2.58 20.01
CA LYS A 59 7.77 3.11 21.25
C LYS A 59 9.29 3.02 21.30
N SER A 60 9.92 2.16 20.48
CA SER A 60 11.38 2.03 20.46
C SER A 60 12.08 3.32 20.01
N GLY A 61 11.37 4.20 19.29
CA GLY A 61 11.91 5.49 18.84
C GLY A 61 12.95 5.34 17.71
N GLU A 62 13.08 4.17 17.10
CA GLU A 62 13.95 3.99 15.95
C GLU A 62 13.40 4.72 14.73
N ALA A 63 14.27 5.47 14.02
CA ALA A 63 13.88 6.27 12.87
C ALA A 63 13.18 5.44 11.77
N LYS A 64 13.55 4.16 11.61
CA LYS A 64 12.94 3.24 10.64
C LYS A 64 11.46 2.94 10.92
N TYR A 65 10.99 3.16 12.15
CA TYR A 65 9.62 2.92 12.57
C TYR A 65 8.82 4.21 12.82
N PHE A 66 9.37 5.39 12.51
CA PHE A 66 8.65 6.66 12.67
C PHE A 66 7.35 6.71 11.89
N HIS A 67 7.28 6.00 10.75
CA HIS A 67 6.05 5.86 9.98
C HIS A 67 4.89 5.25 10.78
N LEU A 68 5.14 4.49 11.86
CA LEU A 68 4.09 3.90 12.70
C LEU A 68 3.28 4.95 13.48
N ASN A 69 3.74 6.20 13.52
CA ASN A 69 2.97 7.31 14.08
C ASN A 69 2.04 7.97 13.05
N ASP A 70 2.21 7.69 11.75
CA ASP A 70 1.33 8.18 10.68
C ASP A 70 0.07 7.31 10.54
N ASP A 71 -0.99 7.85 9.93
CA ASP A 71 -2.15 7.07 9.49
C ASP A 71 -1.73 6.00 8.45
N LEU A 72 -2.49 4.92 8.33
CA LEU A 72 -2.24 3.84 7.36
C LEU A 72 -2.18 4.39 5.92
N HIS A 73 -1.06 4.15 5.24
CA HIS A 73 -0.81 4.67 3.90
C HIS A 73 0.09 3.75 3.08
N VAL A 74 0.07 3.94 1.76
CA VAL A 74 1.08 3.37 0.86
C VAL A 74 2.05 4.46 0.46
N LEU A 75 3.35 4.22 0.65
CA LEU A 75 4.41 5.04 0.10
C LEU A 75 4.81 4.48 -1.27
N ILE A 76 4.63 5.28 -2.31
CA ILE A 76 5.07 4.97 -3.68
C ILE A 76 6.36 5.74 -3.94
N GLU A 77 7.41 5.04 -4.31
CA GLU A 77 8.72 5.59 -4.61
C GLU A 77 9.11 5.25 -6.05
N VAL A 78 9.64 6.24 -6.77
CA VAL A 78 10.10 6.09 -8.15
C VAL A 78 11.52 6.61 -8.27
N PHE A 79 12.37 5.80 -8.89
CA PHE A 79 13.76 6.11 -9.20
C PHE A 79 13.96 6.05 -10.72
N ALA A 80 13.83 7.20 -11.38
CA ALA A 80 13.95 7.38 -12.83
C ALA A 80 14.25 8.87 -13.13
N PRO A 81 14.66 9.21 -14.36
CA PRO A 81 14.76 10.61 -14.81
C PRO A 81 13.44 11.36 -14.65
N PRO A 82 13.44 12.70 -14.48
CA PRO A 82 12.24 13.47 -14.08
C PRO A 82 10.98 13.17 -14.92
N ALA A 83 11.08 13.20 -16.26
CA ALA A 83 9.94 12.97 -17.13
C ALA A 83 9.31 11.57 -16.94
N GLU A 84 10.14 10.54 -16.86
CA GLU A 84 9.68 9.17 -16.60
C GLU A 84 9.16 8.99 -15.18
N ALA A 85 9.78 9.65 -14.20
CA ALA A 85 9.38 9.54 -12.80
C ALA A 85 7.93 10.03 -12.60
N TYR A 86 7.56 11.14 -13.22
CA TYR A 86 6.18 11.65 -13.19
C TYR A 86 5.21 10.71 -13.92
N ALA A 87 5.60 10.17 -15.08
CA ALA A 87 4.75 9.23 -15.83
C ALA A 87 4.48 7.94 -15.02
N ARG A 88 5.53 7.32 -14.47
CA ARG A 88 5.42 6.10 -13.63
C ARG A 88 4.64 6.36 -12.35
N MET A 89 4.86 7.51 -11.70
CA MET A 89 4.09 7.90 -10.53
C MET A 89 2.61 8.08 -10.85
N GLY A 90 2.27 8.75 -11.96
CA GLY A 90 0.89 8.92 -12.41
C GLY A 90 0.20 7.58 -12.66
N HIS A 91 0.88 6.68 -13.39
CA HIS A 91 0.39 5.33 -13.65
C HIS A 91 0.16 4.54 -12.36
N ALA A 92 1.14 4.55 -11.43
CA ALA A 92 1.02 3.89 -10.14
C ALA A 92 -0.13 4.42 -9.27
N LEU A 93 -0.36 5.74 -9.29
CA LEU A 93 -1.45 6.39 -8.57
C LEU A 93 -2.82 6.03 -9.15
N GLU A 94 -2.93 5.78 -10.45
CA GLU A 94 -4.17 5.35 -11.09
C GLU A 94 -4.48 3.90 -10.74
N GLU A 95 -3.50 3.00 -10.85
CA GLU A 95 -3.68 1.59 -10.54
C GLU A 95 -3.99 1.35 -9.07
N ILE A 96 -3.29 2.02 -8.15
CA ILE A 96 -3.50 1.81 -6.71
C ILE A 96 -4.89 2.24 -6.24
N LYS A 97 -5.51 3.25 -6.88
CA LYS A 97 -6.86 3.71 -6.52
C LYS A 97 -7.90 2.60 -6.64
N LYS A 98 -7.73 1.67 -7.58
CA LYS A 98 -8.61 0.50 -7.77
C LYS A 98 -8.63 -0.43 -6.55
N PHE A 99 -7.52 -0.47 -5.79
CA PHE A 99 -7.42 -1.24 -4.55
C PHE A 99 -7.97 -0.51 -3.32
N LEU A 100 -8.09 0.82 -3.38
CA LEU A 100 -8.55 1.68 -2.29
C LEU A 100 -10.06 1.92 -2.30
N ILE A 101 -10.77 1.43 -3.31
CA ILE A 101 -12.22 1.47 -3.39
C ILE A 101 -12.75 0.06 -3.04
N PRO A 102 -13.52 -0.09 -1.95
CA PRO A 102 -14.18 -1.34 -1.64
C PRO A 102 -15.38 -1.52 -2.55
N ASP A 103 -15.19 -2.23 -3.67
CA ASP A 103 -16.27 -2.61 -4.57
C ASP A 103 -16.96 -3.90 -4.10
N TYR A 104 -18.29 -3.96 -4.13
CA TYR A 104 -19.05 -5.15 -3.75
C TYR A 104 -18.94 -6.25 -4.83
N ASN A 105 -18.62 -5.87 -6.07
CA ASN A 105 -18.33 -6.78 -7.17
C ASN A 105 -16.81 -6.87 -7.34
N ASP A 106 -16.15 -7.51 -6.37
CA ASP A 106 -14.69 -7.47 -6.24
C ASP A 106 -14.01 -8.39 -7.27
N GLU A 107 -13.94 -7.92 -8.53
CA GLU A 107 -13.24 -8.58 -9.63
C GLU A 107 -11.76 -8.82 -9.29
N ILE A 108 -11.14 -7.90 -8.53
CA ILE A 108 -9.77 -8.04 -8.04
C ILE A 108 -9.67 -9.23 -7.10
N ARG A 109 -10.59 -9.37 -6.15
CA ARG A 109 -10.65 -10.55 -5.26
C ARG A 109 -10.92 -11.83 -6.04
N GLN A 110 -11.76 -11.80 -7.08
CA GLN A 110 -12.00 -12.99 -7.92
C GLN A 110 -10.77 -13.39 -8.74
N ALA A 111 -10.08 -12.42 -9.35
CA ALA A 111 -8.82 -12.66 -10.07
C ALA A 111 -7.75 -13.23 -9.12
N GLN A 112 -7.65 -12.71 -7.90
CA GLN A 112 -6.74 -13.23 -6.87
C GLN A 112 -7.05 -14.68 -6.45
N LEU A 113 -8.30 -15.14 -6.52
CA LEU A 113 -8.67 -16.51 -6.14
C LEU A 113 -8.39 -17.54 -7.25
N GLN A 114 -8.17 -17.09 -8.50
CA GLN A 114 -7.87 -17.95 -9.64
C GLN A 114 -6.36 -18.24 -9.81
N GLU A 115 -5.52 -17.67 -8.95
CA GLU A 115 -4.05 -17.83 -8.93
C GLU A 115 -3.51 -18.74 -7.83
#